data_AF-A0A8S4S9A6-F1
#
_entry.id   AF-A0A8S4S9A6-F1
#
_cell.length_a   1.000
_cell.length_b   1.000
_cell.length_c   1.000
_cell.angle_alpha   90.00
_cell.angle_beta   90.00
_cell.angle_gamma   90.00
#
_symmetry.space_group_name_H-M   'P 1'
#
loop_
_entity.id
_entity.type
_entity.pdbx_description
1 polymer ?
#
loop_
_entity_poly.entity_id
_entity_poly.type
_entity_poly.pdbx_seq_one_letter_code
_entity_poly.pdbx_strand_id
1 'polypeptide(L)'
;MNRRILLGWAAFGKLRDIFSSKIPQCLNTKLFEQYVLPVMYYRSEMWSLTISLIKRLIVTQRAMERAMLEVSLRDQIRNEDIRRRARDNDIAQRV
;
A
#
# COMPACT_ATOMS: atom_id res chain seq x y z
N MET A 1 13.39 -6.00 12.71
CA MET A 1 12.18 -5.28 12.24
C MET A 1 12.34 -4.61 10.89
N ASN A 2 13.47 -3.93 10.60
CA ASN A 2 13.76 -3.35 9.28
C ASN A 2 13.64 -4.38 8.15
N ARG A 3 14.02 -5.64 8.39
CA ARG A 3 13.87 -6.74 7.43
C ARG A 3 12.44 -6.91 6.87
N ARG A 4 11.38 -6.64 7.64
CA ARG A 4 9.98 -6.79 7.17
C ARG A 4 9.55 -5.65 6.26
N ILE A 5 9.90 -4.42 6.64
CA ILE A 5 9.73 -3.25 5.78
C ILE A 5 10.51 -3.45 4.48
N LEU A 6 11.74 -3.96 4.57
CA LEU A 6 12.56 -4.29 3.40
C LEU A 6 11.94 -5.40 2.55
N LEU A 7 11.40 -6.46 3.14
CA LEU A 7 10.71 -7.53 2.42
C LEU A 7 9.42 -7.04 1.77
N GLY A 8 8.65 -6.18 2.45
CA GLY A 8 7.48 -5.52 1.88
C GLY A 8 7.85 -4.63 0.71
N TRP A 9 8.92 -3.84 0.82
CA TRP A 9 9.47 -3.04 -0.28
C TRP A 9 10.02 -3.91 -1.41
N ALA A 10 10.63 -5.06 -1.12
CA ALA A 10 11.12 -5.97 -2.14
C ALA A 10 9.96 -6.64 -2.89
N ALA A 11 8.91 -7.05 -2.20
CA ALA A 11 7.68 -7.57 -2.82
C ALA A 11 7.00 -6.51 -3.67
N PHE A 12 6.88 -5.28 -3.16
CA PHE A 12 6.38 -4.14 -3.91
C PHE A 12 7.25 -3.82 -5.13
N GLY A 13 8.57 -3.85 -4.99
CA GLY A 13 9.54 -3.61 -6.06
C GLY A 13 9.42 -4.64 -7.19
N LYS A 14 9.20 -5.92 -6.87
CA LYS A 14 8.93 -6.97 -7.87
C LYS A 14 7.64 -6.74 -8.66
N LEU A 15 6.67 -6.05 -8.06
CA LEU A 15 5.38 -5.73 -8.67
C LEU A 15 5.34 -4.28 -9.19
N ARG A 16 6.45 -3.54 -9.14
CA ARG A 16 6.49 -2.12 -9.49
C ARG A 16 6.12 -1.88 -10.94
N ASP A 17 6.55 -2.75 -11.83
CA ASP A 17 6.22 -2.66 -13.26
C ASP A 17 4.71 -2.84 -13.50
N ILE A 18 4.05 -3.65 -12.68
CA ILE A 18 2.59 -3.85 -12.72
C ILE A 18 1.90 -2.61 -12.17
N PHE A 19 2.36 -2.07 -11.04
CA PHE A 19 1.77 -0.87 -10.44
C PHE A 19 1.96 0.39 -11.29
N SER A 20 3.03 0.48 -12.08
CA SER A 20 3.29 1.61 -13.00
C SER A 20 2.62 1.42 -14.36
N SER A 21 2.08 0.22 -14.65
CA SER A 21 1.33 -0.01 -15.89
C SER A 21 -0.07 0.62 -15.83
N LYS A 22 -0.69 0.82 -17.01
CA LYS A 22 -2.05 1.40 -17.16
C LYS A 22 -3.17 0.43 -16.72
N ILE A 23 -3.05 -0.12 -15.52
CA ILE A 23 -4.06 -0.98 -14.89
C ILE A 23 -5.04 -0.10 -14.11
N PRO A 24 -6.34 -0.44 -14.08
CA PRO A 24 -7.29 0.26 -13.25
C PRO A 24 -6.87 0.22 -11.78
N GLN A 25 -6.93 1.37 -11.11
CA GLN A 25 -6.45 1.53 -9.73
C GLN A 25 -7.06 0.53 -8.74
N CYS A 26 -8.30 0.09 -8.97
CA CYS A 26 -8.96 -0.92 -8.13
C CYS A 26 -8.24 -2.27 -8.15
N LEU A 27 -7.72 -2.68 -9.31
CA LEU A 27 -6.97 -3.93 -9.44
C LEU A 27 -5.60 -3.80 -8.77
N ASN A 28 -4.95 -2.63 -8.93
CA ASN A 28 -3.72 -2.31 -8.20
C ASN A 28 -3.93 -2.40 -6.68
N THR A 29 -5.02 -1.83 -6.15
CA THR A 29 -5.35 -1.94 -4.72
C THR A 29 -5.57 -3.40 -4.29
N LYS A 30 -6.32 -4.20 -5.06
CA LYS A 30 -6.55 -5.62 -4.75
C LYS A 30 -5.28 -6.46 -4.76
N LEU A 31 -4.39 -6.23 -5.73
CA LEU A 31 -3.09 -6.89 -5.78
C LEU A 31 -2.22 -6.49 -4.58
N PHE A 32 -2.22 -5.22 -4.20
CA PHE A 32 -1.52 -4.76 -3.01
C PHE A 32 -2.05 -5.43 -1.74
N GLU A 33 -3.38 -5.52 -1.60
CA GLU A 33 -4.03 -6.17 -0.46
C GLU A 33 -3.77 -7.68 -0.39
N GLN A 34 -3.66 -8.37 -1.52
CA GLN A 34 -3.42 -9.81 -1.55
C GLN A 34 -1.94 -10.20 -1.43
N TYR A 35 -1.02 -9.42 -2.00
CA TYR A 35 0.39 -9.82 -2.09
C TYR A 35 1.29 -9.08 -1.11
N VAL A 36 1.04 -7.79 -0.85
CA VAL A 36 1.94 -6.96 -0.04
C VAL A 36 1.47 -6.90 1.41
N LEU A 37 0.17 -6.78 1.66
CA LEU A 37 -0.36 -6.74 3.03
C LEU A 37 -0.05 -8.03 3.82
N PRO A 38 -0.19 -9.26 3.28
CA PRO A 38 0.09 -10.44 4.08
C PRO A 38 1.59 -10.56 4.44
N VAL A 39 2.48 -10.10 3.55
CA VAL A 39 3.93 -10.06 3.83
C VAL A 39 4.25 -9.07 4.96
N MET A 40 3.51 -7.97 5.06
CA MET A 40 3.66 -6.96 6.12
C MET A 40 2.95 -7.34 7.43
N TYR A 41 1.76 -7.95 7.35
CA TYR A 41 0.83 -8.16 8.46
C TYR A 41 0.67 -9.63 8.89
N TYR A 42 0.53 -10.58 7.96
CA TYR A 42 0.04 -11.94 8.25
C TYR A 42 0.99 -12.79 9.10
N ARG A 43 2.31 -12.56 9.01
CA ARG A 43 3.28 -13.22 9.90
C ARG A 43 3.44 -12.53 11.26
N SER A 44 2.54 -11.61 11.61
CA SER A 44 2.24 -11.32 13.01
C SER A 44 1.19 -12.30 13.49
N GLU A 45 1.63 -13.51 13.83
CA GLU A 45 1.05 -14.10 15.03
C GLU A 45 1.09 -12.99 16.09
N MET A 46 -0.10 -12.66 16.59
CA MET A 46 -0.41 -11.48 17.41
C MET A 46 0.52 -11.39 18.64
N TRP A 47 0.34 -10.34 19.45
CA TRP A 47 0.82 -10.22 20.85
C TRP A 47 2.03 -9.30 21.14
N SER A 48 2.89 -8.93 20.19
CA SER A 48 4.04 -8.03 20.50
C SER A 48 4.24 -6.81 19.59
N LEU A 49 3.22 -6.41 18.82
CA LEU A 49 3.33 -5.17 18.02
C LEU A 49 3.19 -3.94 18.93
N THR A 50 4.31 -3.36 19.35
CA THR A 50 4.33 -2.05 20.02
C THR A 50 3.67 -0.99 19.13
N ILE A 51 2.95 -0.03 19.72
CA ILE A 51 2.30 1.08 18.99
C ILE A 51 3.25 1.79 18.01
N SER A 52 4.52 1.92 18.38
CA SER A 52 5.58 2.50 17.54
C SER A 52 5.80 1.73 16.23
N LEU A 53 5.70 0.40 16.26
CA LEU A 53 5.81 -0.44 15.07
C LEU A 53 4.62 -0.29 14.15
N ILE A 54 3.40 -0.31 14.70
CA ILE A 54 2.17 -0.14 13.92
C ILE A 54 2.22 1.19 13.17
N LYS A 55 2.66 2.26 13.84
CA LYS A 55 2.88 3.57 13.21
C LYS A 55 3.87 3.49 12.04
N ARG A 56 4.99 2.77 12.20
CA ARG A 56 5.97 2.59 11.11
C ARG A 56 5.39 1.82 9.93
N LEU A 57 4.63 0.74 10.19
CA LEU A 57 3.97 -0.05 9.15
C LEU A 57 2.98 0.80 8.35
N ILE A 58 2.15 1.59 9.05
CA ILE A 58 1.21 2.53 8.42
C ILE A 58 1.94 3.57 7.57
N VAL A 59 3.08 4.11 8.03
CA VAL A 59 3.87 5.07 7.25
C VAL A 59 4.41 4.41 5.97
N THR A 60 4.93 3.18 6.05
CA THR A 60 5.36 2.45 4.85
C THR A 60 4.23 2.15 3.89
N GLN A 61 3.07 1.70 4.38
CA GLN A 61 1.91 1.46 3.55
C GLN A 61 1.50 2.72 2.78
N ARG A 62 1.41 3.86 3.47
CA ARG A 62 1.09 5.17 2.86
C ARG A 62 2.12 5.65 1.83
N ALA A 63 3.38 5.25 1.97
CA ALA A 63 4.41 5.55 0.98
C ALA A 63 4.23 4.69 -0.28
N MET A 64 3.84 3.43 -0.13
CA MET A 64 3.54 2.53 -1.25
C MET A 64 2.27 2.95 -1.99
N GLU A 65 1.20 3.30 -1.27
CA GLU A 65 -0.05 3.82 -1.87
C GLU A 65 0.20 5.08 -2.73
N ARG A 66 1.09 5.98 -2.28
CA ARG A 66 1.51 7.14 -3.08
C ARG A 66 2.26 6.75 -4.34
N ALA A 67 3.18 5.80 -4.23
CA ALA A 67 3.94 5.32 -5.38
C ALA A 67 3.03 4.65 -6.42
N MET A 68 1.98 3.95 -5.99
CA MET A 68 0.96 3.36 -6.88
C MET A 68 0.11 4.41 -7.59
N LEU A 69 -0.15 5.55 -6.95
CA LEU A 69 -0.92 6.65 -7.53
C LEU A 69 -0.04 7.64 -8.31
N GLU A 70 1.28 7.38 -8.40
CA GLU A 70 2.29 8.27 -8.96
C GLU A 70 2.25 9.70 -8.39
N VAL A 71 1.73 9.87 -7.17
CA VAL A 71 1.58 11.16 -6.51
C VAL A 71 2.88 11.51 -5.79
N SER A 72 3.40 12.69 -6.10
CA SER A 72 4.59 13.21 -5.45
C SER A 72 4.23 13.95 -4.15
N LEU A 73 5.20 14.11 -3.24
CA LEU A 73 5.01 14.94 -2.05
C LEU A 73 4.79 16.43 -2.39
N ARG A 74 5.10 16.84 -3.63
CA ARG A 74 4.91 18.22 -4.11
C ARG A 74 3.45 18.54 -4.38
N ASP A 75 2.64 17.53 -4.67
CA ASP A 75 1.22 17.69 -4.96
C ASP A 75 0.41 18.04 -3.69
N GLN A 76 1.03 18.01 -2.50
CA GLN A 76 0.44 18.35 -1.20
C GLN A 76 -0.94 17.70 -0.94
N ILE A 77 -1.17 16.52 -1.52
CA ILE A 77 -2.44 15.82 -1.42
C ILE A 77 -2.61 15.29 0.01
N ARG A 78 -3.78 15.54 0.61
CA ARG A 78 -4.08 15.05 1.95
C ARG A 78 -4.12 13.52 1.95
N ASN A 79 -3.70 12.93 3.08
CA ASN A 79 -3.77 11.48 3.27
C ASN A 79 -5.18 10.91 3.11
N GLU A 80 -6.20 11.71 3.43
CA GLU A 80 -7.61 11.36 3.28
C GLU A 80 -8.01 11.23 1.81
N ASP A 81 -7.54 12.15 0.97
CA ASP A 81 -7.81 12.14 -0.48
C ASP A 81 -7.07 10.99 -1.17
N ILE A 82 -5.85 10.66 -0.72
CA ILE A 82 -5.10 9.47 -1.19
C ILE A 82 -5.87 8.20 -0.85
N ARG A 83 -6.40 8.09 0.38
CA ARG A 83 -7.24 6.96 0.80
C ARG A 83 -8.54 6.88 0.02
N ARG A 84 -9.19 8.02 -0.24
CA ARG A 84 -10.37 8.10 -1.11
C ARG A 84 -10.00 7.61 -2.50
N ARG A 85 -8.96 8.10 -3.16
CA ARG A 85 -8.57 7.63 -4.50
C ARG A 85 -8.20 6.14 -4.56
N ALA A 86 -7.60 5.61 -3.49
CA ALA A 86 -7.26 4.19 -3.39
C ALA A 86 -8.49 3.29 -3.15
N ARG A 87 -9.55 3.78 -2.48
CA ARG A 87 -10.82 3.08 -2.20
C ARG A 87 -11.96 3.37 -3.18
N ASP A 88 -12.09 4.60 -3.68
CA ASP A 88 -13.19 5.09 -4.51
C ASP A 88 -13.17 4.53 -5.94
N ASN A 89 -12.07 3.91 -6.36
CA ASN A 89 -12.08 3.16 -7.61
C ASN A 89 -12.80 1.80 -7.51
N ASP A 90 -13.29 1.40 -6.33
CA ASP A 90 -13.88 0.07 -6.11
C ASP A 90 -15.42 0.01 -6.24
N ILE A 91 -16.10 1.09 -6.66
CA ILE A 91 -17.58 1.08 -6.80
C ILE A 91 -18.08 1.56 -8.19
N ALA A 92 -17.24 2.15 -9.04
CA ALA A 92 -17.70 2.71 -10.32
C ALA A 92 -17.81 1.70 -11.49
N GLN A 93 -17.58 0.40 -11.28
CA GLN A 93 -17.67 -0.63 -12.35
C GLN A 93 -18.53 -1.84 -11.99
N ARG A 94 -19.50 -1.68 -11.09
CA ARG A 94 -20.62 -2.61 -11.02
C ARG A 94 -21.91 -1.83 -10.93
N VAL A 95 -22.53 -1.72 -12.11
CA VAL A 95 -23.97 -1.63 -12.35
C VAL A 95 -24.75 -2.36 -11.27
#